data_AF-A0ABC8TQ24-F1
#
_entry.id   AF-A0ABC8TQ24-F1
#
_cell.length_a   1.000
_cell.length_b   1.000
_cell.length_c   1.000
_cell.angle_alpha   90.00
_cell.angle_beta   90.00
_cell.angle_gamma   90.00
#
_symmetry.space_group_name_H-M   'P 1'
#
loop_
_entity.id
_entity.type
_entity.pdbx_description
1 polymer ?
#
loop_
_entity_poly.entity_id
_entity_poly.type
_entity_poly.pdbx_seq_one_letter_code
_entity_poly.pdbx_strand_id
1 'polypeptide(L)'
;MWFPFWRSRDRFSLDELRYLTDQIMKVQIVNNVNKDFVIEALRSIAELITYGDQHDAAFFEFFMEKQVMGEFVRILKISRTSIVSLQLLQTMSIMIQNLKSEHSIYYMFSNEHINYFITYSFDFRNEELLSFYISFLRAISGKLNKNTISVLVKTRN
;
A
#
# COMPACT_ATOMS: atom_id res chain seq x y z
N MET A 1 -5.95 2.43 -24.22
CA MET A 1 -6.97 3.49 -24.27
C MET A 1 -7.59 3.54 -22.88
N TRP A 2 -7.24 4.56 -22.08
CA TRP A 2 -7.74 4.70 -20.71
C TRP A 2 -9.21 5.12 -20.77
N PHE A 3 -10.12 4.28 -20.25
CA PHE A 3 -11.51 4.67 -20.04
C PHE A 3 -11.63 5.28 -18.64
N PRO A 4 -12.08 6.54 -18.52
CA PRO A 4 -12.39 7.12 -17.23
C PRO A 4 -13.70 6.51 -16.73
N PHE A 5 -13.63 5.39 -16.02
CA PHE A 5 -14.79 4.80 -15.33
C PHE A 5 -15.31 5.68 -14.18
N TRP A 6 -14.66 6.82 -13.92
CA TRP A 6 -14.91 7.67 -12.78
C TRP A 6 -15.48 9.02 -13.25
N ARG A 7 -16.81 9.14 -13.29
CA ARG A 7 -17.50 10.42 -13.43
C ARG A 7 -17.72 11.06 -12.04
N SER A 8 -17.28 12.32 -11.93
CA SER A 8 -17.66 13.40 -10.99
C SER A 8 -17.62 13.17 -9.47
N ARG A 9 -16.91 12.16 -8.94
CA ARG A 9 -16.54 12.19 -7.53
C ARG A 9 -15.32 13.08 -7.35
N ASP A 10 -15.30 13.84 -6.27
CA ASP A 10 -14.07 14.51 -5.87
C ASP A 10 -13.02 13.42 -5.62
N ARG A 11 -12.00 13.41 -6.47
CA ARG A 11 -10.95 12.39 -6.48
C ARG A 11 -10.21 12.36 -5.14
N PHE A 12 -10.15 13.48 -4.43
CA PHE A 12 -9.47 13.61 -3.14
C PHE A 12 -10.48 13.77 -1.99
N SER A 13 -11.36 12.78 -1.84
CA SER A 13 -12.38 12.77 -0.78
C SER A 13 -12.32 11.51 0.07
N LEU A 14 -12.76 11.63 1.34
CA LEU A 14 -12.93 10.49 2.24
C LEU A 14 -13.96 9.49 1.72
N ASP A 15 -15.00 9.96 1.03
CA ASP A 15 -16.02 9.09 0.43
C ASP A 15 -15.43 8.20 -0.65
N GLU A 16 -14.50 8.72 -1.44
CA GLU A 16 -13.79 7.94 -2.44
C GLU A 16 -12.85 6.91 -1.80
N LEU A 17 -12.12 7.30 -0.75
CA LEU A 17 -11.29 6.37 0.02
C LEU A 17 -12.13 5.23 0.62
N ARG A 18 -13.29 5.56 1.21
CA ARG A 18 -14.25 4.59 1.75
C ARG A 18 -14.74 3.64 0.68
N TYR A 19 -15.19 4.17 -0.44
CA TYR A 19 -15.68 3.39 -1.56
C TYR A 19 -14.64 2.40 -2.08
N LEU A 20 -13.41 2.87 -2.36
CA LEU A 20 -12.33 2.03 -2.86
C LEU A 20 -11.94 0.93 -1.87
N THR A 21 -11.87 1.28 -0.58
CA THR A 21 -11.60 0.32 0.50
C THR A 21 -12.65 -0.79 0.53
N ASP A 22 -13.94 -0.41 0.49
CA ASP A 22 -15.05 -1.38 0.46
C ASP A 22 -14.99 -2.29 -0.78
N GLN A 23 -14.59 -1.76 -1.95
CA GLN A 23 -14.44 -2.59 -3.13
C GLN A 23 -13.30 -3.60 -2.99
N ILE A 24 -12.13 -3.16 -2.49
CA ILE A 24 -10.98 -4.04 -2.27
C ILE A 24 -11.32 -5.14 -1.25
N MET A 25 -12.01 -4.81 -0.15
CA MET A 25 -12.43 -5.78 0.87
C MET A 25 -13.33 -6.90 0.32
N LYS A 26 -14.14 -6.60 -0.71
CA LYS A 26 -15.02 -7.59 -1.36
C LYS A 26 -14.27 -8.57 -2.26
N VAL A 27 -13.06 -8.23 -2.74
CA VAL A 27 -12.29 -9.08 -3.65
C VAL A 27 -11.80 -10.32 -2.92
N GLN A 28 -12.26 -11.50 -3.32
CA GLN A 28 -11.84 -12.78 -2.72
C GLN A 28 -10.68 -13.45 -3.45
N ILE A 29 -10.53 -13.19 -4.77
CA ILE A 29 -9.46 -13.73 -5.62
C ILE A 29 -9.05 -12.65 -6.62
N VAL A 30 -7.75 -12.51 -6.90
CA VAL A 30 -7.27 -11.66 -8.00
C VAL A 30 -6.75 -12.52 -9.15
N ASN A 31 -7.29 -12.30 -10.34
CA ASN A 31 -7.02 -13.04 -11.56
C ASN A 31 -6.91 -12.09 -12.77
N ASN A 32 -6.74 -12.64 -13.98
CA ASN A 32 -6.57 -11.83 -15.19
C ASN A 32 -7.79 -10.96 -15.55
N VAL A 33 -8.98 -11.23 -15.00
CA VAL A 33 -10.20 -10.48 -15.28
C VAL A 33 -10.28 -9.21 -14.43
N ASN A 34 -9.89 -9.28 -13.16
CA ASN A 34 -10.05 -8.16 -12.22
C ASN A 34 -8.73 -7.48 -11.79
N LYS A 35 -7.57 -7.98 -12.23
CA LYS A 35 -6.26 -7.43 -11.85
C LYS A 35 -6.12 -5.93 -12.09
N ASP A 36 -6.62 -5.42 -13.22
CA ASP A 36 -6.42 -4.02 -13.61
C ASP A 36 -7.22 -3.08 -12.70
N PHE A 37 -8.44 -3.50 -12.34
CA PHE A 37 -9.26 -2.82 -11.34
C PHE A 37 -8.58 -2.80 -9.98
N VAL A 38 -8.08 -3.94 -9.51
CA VAL A 38 -7.41 -4.05 -8.22
C VAL A 38 -6.16 -3.17 -8.17
N ILE A 39 -5.36 -3.20 -9.23
CA ILE A 39 -4.17 -2.35 -9.40
C ILE A 39 -4.53 -0.87 -9.27
N GLU A 40 -5.57 -0.42 -9.98
CA GLU A 40 -5.99 0.98 -9.93
C GLU A 40 -6.49 1.35 -8.53
N ALA A 41 -7.35 0.53 -7.94
CA ALA A 41 -7.90 0.80 -6.61
C ALA A 41 -6.79 0.89 -5.54
N LEU A 42 -5.79 -0.01 -5.56
CA LEU A 42 -4.63 0.06 -4.67
C LEU A 42 -3.85 1.37 -4.85
N ARG A 43 -3.63 1.79 -6.10
CA ARG A 43 -2.91 3.02 -6.43
C ARG A 43 -3.68 4.25 -5.96
N SER A 44 -4.98 4.32 -6.25
CA SER A 44 -5.85 5.43 -5.84
C SER A 44 -5.94 5.55 -4.32
N ILE A 45 -6.08 4.43 -3.60
CA ILE A 45 -6.02 4.42 -2.13
C ILE A 45 -4.70 5.00 -1.64
N ALA A 46 -3.56 4.52 -2.14
CA ALA A 46 -2.25 4.99 -1.70
C ALA A 46 -2.03 6.49 -1.99
N GLU A 47 -2.53 6.98 -3.12
CA GLU A 47 -2.51 8.41 -3.47
C GLU A 47 -3.34 9.24 -2.50
N LEU A 48 -4.56 8.78 -2.17
CA LEU A 48 -5.45 9.41 -1.19
C LEU A 48 -4.83 9.46 0.21
N ILE A 49 -4.16 8.39 0.64
CA ILE A 49 -3.47 8.35 1.93
C ILE A 49 -2.27 9.30 1.96
N THR A 50 -1.49 9.32 0.88
CA THR A 50 -0.34 10.23 0.76
C THR A 50 -0.76 11.70 0.75
N TYR A 51 -1.90 11.99 0.10
CA TYR A 51 -2.52 13.31 0.12
C TYR A 51 -3.02 13.65 1.52
N GLY A 52 -3.83 12.79 2.12
CA GLY A 52 -4.45 12.98 3.43
C GLY A 52 -3.43 13.19 4.54
N ASP A 53 -2.33 12.44 4.53
CA ASP A 53 -1.20 12.59 5.47
C ASP A 53 -0.69 14.04 5.61
N GLN A 54 -0.82 14.84 4.55
CA GLN A 54 -0.32 16.20 4.47
C GLN A 54 -1.41 17.28 4.59
N HIS A 55 -2.69 16.93 4.42
CA HIS A 55 -3.78 17.89 4.28
C HIS A 55 -4.93 17.67 5.28
N ASP A 56 -5.27 16.42 5.60
CA ASP A 56 -6.38 16.06 6.46
C ASP A 56 -6.15 14.70 7.14
N ALA A 57 -5.95 14.74 8.46
CA ALA A 57 -5.67 13.56 9.27
C ALA A 57 -6.79 12.51 9.22
N ALA A 58 -8.03 12.91 8.92
CA ALA A 58 -9.18 11.99 8.87
C ALA A 58 -8.99 10.86 7.83
N PHE A 59 -8.21 11.09 6.77
CA PHE A 59 -7.88 10.05 5.78
C PHE A 59 -7.01 8.96 6.40
N PHE A 60 -6.00 9.36 7.17
CA PHE A 60 -5.11 8.42 7.82
C PHE A 60 -5.80 7.74 9.00
N GLU A 61 -6.63 8.45 9.76
CA GLU A 61 -7.48 7.85 10.81
C GLU A 61 -8.37 6.74 10.24
N PHE A 62 -9.04 7.00 9.12
CA PHE A 62 -9.82 5.99 8.42
C PHE A 62 -8.98 4.80 7.95
N PHE A 63 -7.80 5.07 7.38
CA PHE A 63 -6.86 4.04 6.94
C PHE A 63 -6.45 3.10 8.08
N MET A 64 -6.22 3.65 9.26
CA MET A 64 -5.93 2.90 10.48
C MET A 64 -7.14 2.10 10.95
N GLU A 65 -8.30 2.75 11.08
CA GLU A 65 -9.55 2.14 11.56
C GLU A 65 -9.95 0.92 10.72
N LYS A 66 -9.83 1.03 9.40
CA LYS A 66 -10.20 -0.05 8.47
C LYS A 66 -9.07 -1.03 8.16
N GLN A 67 -7.91 -0.90 8.80
CA GLN A 67 -6.76 -1.79 8.59
C GLN A 67 -6.40 -1.93 7.10
N VAL A 68 -6.45 -0.84 6.34
CA VAL A 68 -6.32 -0.86 4.87
C VAL A 68 -4.95 -1.39 4.42
N MET A 69 -3.90 -1.15 5.22
CA MET A 69 -2.59 -1.77 4.98
C MET A 69 -2.63 -3.31 5.07
N GLY A 70 -3.45 -3.84 5.98
CA GLY A 70 -3.73 -5.27 6.07
C GLY A 70 -4.45 -5.81 4.83
N GLU A 71 -5.34 -5.00 4.22
CA GLU A 71 -5.97 -5.34 2.96
C GLU A 71 -4.98 -5.40 1.79
N PHE A 72 -3.94 -4.56 1.77
CA PHE A 72 -2.87 -4.65 0.76
C PHE A 72 -2.11 -5.98 0.90
N VAL A 73 -1.81 -6.39 2.14
CA VAL A 73 -1.21 -7.71 2.42
C VAL A 73 -2.14 -8.84 2.01
N ARG A 74 -3.45 -8.73 2.29
CA ARG A 74 -4.43 -9.74 1.90
C ARG A 74 -4.48 -9.89 0.39
N ILE A 75 -4.55 -8.78 -0.36
CA ILE A 75 -4.54 -8.76 -1.83
C ILE A 75 -3.27 -9.42 -2.38
N LEU A 76 -2.10 -9.15 -1.79
CA LEU A 76 -0.85 -9.82 -2.16
C LEU A 76 -0.99 -11.34 -2.05
N LYS A 77 -1.55 -11.85 -0.94
CA LYS A 77 -1.73 -13.30 -0.69
C LYS A 77 -2.72 -13.97 -1.64
N ILE A 78 -3.82 -13.30 -1.98
CA ILE A 78 -4.88 -13.88 -2.82
C ILE A 78 -4.65 -13.65 -4.33
N SER A 79 -3.59 -12.94 -4.71
CA SER A 79 -3.27 -12.70 -6.10
C SER A 79 -2.60 -13.90 -6.75
N ARG A 80 -3.17 -14.32 -7.89
CA ARG A 80 -2.56 -15.34 -8.76
C ARG A 80 -1.73 -14.74 -9.89
N THR A 81 -1.54 -13.42 -9.88
CA THR A 81 -0.85 -12.69 -10.94
C THR A 81 0.32 -11.90 -10.36
N SER A 82 1.51 -12.06 -10.96
CA SER A 82 2.74 -11.39 -10.53
C SER A 82 2.66 -9.87 -10.71
N ILE A 83 1.89 -9.39 -11.69
CA ILE A 83 1.72 -7.96 -11.96
C ILE A 83 1.12 -7.18 -10.78
N VAL A 84 0.23 -7.81 -10.00
CA VAL A 84 -0.33 -7.18 -8.79
C VAL A 84 0.74 -7.09 -7.70
N SER A 85 1.60 -8.11 -7.57
CA SER A 85 2.72 -8.08 -6.62
C SER A 85 3.70 -6.96 -6.96
N LEU A 86 4.04 -6.83 -8.24
CA LEU A 86 4.89 -5.78 -8.78
C LEU A 86 4.28 -4.40 -8.50
N GLN A 87 3.00 -4.22 -8.83
CA GLN A 87 2.32 -2.95 -8.61
C GLN A 87 2.21 -2.59 -7.13
N LEU A 88 1.93 -3.56 -6.25
CA LEU A 88 1.91 -3.33 -4.82
C LEU A 88 3.26 -2.82 -4.32
N LEU A 89 4.38 -3.42 -4.74
CA LEU A 89 5.72 -2.96 -4.38
C LEU A 89 5.96 -1.52 -4.84
N GLN A 90 5.60 -1.19 -6.08
CA GLN A 90 5.73 0.16 -6.61
C GLN A 90 4.87 1.16 -5.82
N THR A 91 3.59 0.87 -5.65
CA THR A 91 2.63 1.71 -4.95
C THR A 91 3.06 1.96 -3.50
N MET A 92 3.47 0.90 -2.80
CA MET A 92 3.99 0.98 -1.43
C MET A 92 5.26 1.81 -1.34
N SER A 93 6.18 1.66 -2.29
CA SER A 93 7.42 2.44 -2.34
C SER A 93 7.13 3.94 -2.42
N ILE A 94 6.24 4.33 -3.32
CA ILE A 94 5.87 5.74 -3.53
C ILE A 94 5.16 6.29 -2.30
N MET A 95 4.19 5.55 -1.75
CA MET A 95 3.46 5.97 -0.55
C MET A 95 4.42 6.19 0.63
N ILE A 96 5.27 5.21 0.95
CA ILE A 96 6.22 5.32 2.06
C ILE A 96 7.18 6.49 1.86
N GLN A 97 7.71 6.71 0.65
CA GLN A 97 8.61 7.84 0.39
C GLN A 97 7.95 9.19 0.69
N ASN A 98 6.66 9.33 0.36
CA ASN A 98 5.95 10.60 0.43
C ASN A 98 5.21 10.86 1.74
N LEU A 99 5.08 9.87 2.64
CA LEU A 99 4.58 10.12 4.00
C LEU A 99 5.51 11.08 4.76
N LYS A 100 4.93 12.09 5.39
CA LYS A 100 5.63 13.15 6.14
C LYS A 100 5.30 13.12 7.63
N SER A 101 4.08 12.76 8.01
CA SER A 101 3.69 12.72 9.42
C SER A 101 4.47 11.64 10.17
N GLU A 102 5.09 12.01 11.30
CA GLU A 102 5.76 11.04 12.17
C GLU A 102 4.79 9.97 12.68
N HIS A 103 3.54 10.37 12.98
CA HIS A 103 2.50 9.44 13.42
C HIS A 103 2.20 8.39 12.36
N SER A 104 2.05 8.82 11.10
CA SER A 104 1.77 7.93 9.98
C SER A 104 2.94 6.98 9.71
N ILE A 105 4.17 7.49 9.71
CA ILE A 105 5.38 6.68 9.55
C ILE A 105 5.48 5.64 10.68
N TYR A 106 5.22 6.04 11.93
CA TYR A 106 5.25 5.16 13.08
C TYR A 106 4.19 4.05 12.97
N TYR A 107 2.96 4.38 12.60
CA TYR A 107 1.91 3.40 12.35
C TYR A 107 2.34 2.40 11.28
N MET A 108 2.81 2.88 10.13
CA MET A 108 3.21 2.01 9.01
C MET A 108 4.25 0.97 9.40
N PHE A 109 5.19 1.31 10.29
CA PHE A 109 6.24 0.39 10.73
C PHE A 109 5.89 -0.46 11.96
N SER A 110 4.82 -0.14 12.69
CA SER A 110 4.47 -0.85 13.92
C SER A 110 3.63 -2.13 13.70
N ASN A 111 2.93 -2.23 12.56
CA ASN A 111 1.82 -3.18 12.40
C ASN A 111 2.18 -4.49 11.68
N GLU A 112 3.46 -4.85 11.61
CA GLU A 112 4.01 -6.04 10.92
C GLU A 112 3.71 -6.17 9.41
N HIS A 113 2.84 -5.34 8.83
CA HIS A 113 2.51 -5.42 7.42
C HIS A 113 3.74 -5.14 6.53
N ILE A 114 4.57 -4.16 6.89
CA ILE A 114 5.83 -3.91 6.18
C ILE A 114 6.79 -5.09 6.33
N ASN A 115 6.89 -5.70 7.52
CA ASN A 115 7.67 -6.91 7.72
C ASN A 115 7.18 -8.06 6.85
N TYR A 116 5.87 -8.19 6.68
CA TYR A 116 5.29 -9.18 5.78
C TYR A 116 5.73 -8.94 4.33
N PHE A 117 5.65 -7.71 3.84
CA PHE A 117 6.16 -7.38 2.50
C PHE A 117 7.66 -7.68 2.35
N ILE A 118 8.49 -7.37 3.35
CA ILE A 118 9.94 -7.66 3.30
C ILE A 118 10.20 -9.18 3.25
N THR A 119 9.44 -9.98 4.00
CA THR A 119 9.68 -11.42 4.13
C THR A 119 8.90 -12.27 3.12
N TYR A 120 8.04 -11.65 2.32
CA TYR A 120 7.25 -12.35 1.31
C TYR A 120 8.13 -12.97 0.23
N SER A 121 7.84 -14.21 -0.14
CA SER A 121 8.59 -14.98 -1.14
C SER A 121 8.25 -14.56 -2.57
N PHE A 122 8.70 -13.38 -2.97
CA PHE A 122 8.57 -12.90 -4.34
C PHE A 122 9.42 -13.73 -5.34
N ASP A 123 8.93 -13.84 -6.58
CA ASP A 123 9.68 -14.47 -7.67
C ASP A 123 10.66 -13.49 -8.32
N PHE A 124 11.89 -13.44 -7.79
CA PHE A 124 12.96 -12.57 -8.29
C PHE A 124 13.60 -13.01 -9.61
N ARG A 125 13.11 -14.09 -10.26
CA ARG A 125 13.44 -14.35 -11.68
C ARG A 125 12.85 -13.28 -12.60
N ASN A 126 11.80 -12.59 -12.14
CA ASN A 126 11.33 -11.37 -12.77
C ASN A 126 12.20 -10.19 -12.29
N GLU A 127 13.10 -9.74 -13.15
CA GLU A 127 14.04 -8.63 -12.86
C GLU A 127 13.32 -7.30 -12.56
N GLU A 128 12.19 -7.06 -13.20
CA GLU A 128 11.38 -5.87 -12.96
C GLU A 128 10.83 -5.87 -11.53
N LEU A 129 10.29 -7.02 -11.09
CA LEU A 129 9.83 -7.20 -9.72
C LEU A 129 10.97 -6.99 -8.72
N LEU A 130 12.14 -7.58 -8.97
CA LEU A 130 13.32 -7.40 -8.12
C LEU A 130 13.72 -5.91 -8.02
N SER A 131 13.68 -5.17 -9.12
CA SER A 131 13.95 -3.73 -9.14
C SER A 131 12.98 -2.93 -8.26
N PHE A 132 11.67 -3.24 -8.34
CA PHE A 132 10.68 -2.63 -7.47
C PHE A 132 10.84 -3.03 -6.00
N TYR A 133 11.24 -4.27 -5.73
CA TYR A 133 11.54 -4.73 -4.37
C TYR A 133 12.73 -3.98 -3.77
N ILE A 134 13.80 -3.77 -4.53
CA ILE A 134 14.96 -2.95 -4.08
C ILE A 134 14.52 -1.51 -3.81
N SER A 135 13.69 -0.94 -4.69
CA SER A 135 13.14 0.41 -4.51
C SER A 135 12.26 0.53 -3.27
N PHE A 136 11.50 -0.53 -2.96
CA PHE A 136 10.69 -0.64 -1.75
C PHE A 136 11.55 -0.67 -0.49
N LEU A 137 12.61 -1.49 -0.46
CA LEU A 137 13.56 -1.50 0.66
C LEU A 137 14.26 -0.14 0.83
N ARG A 138 14.63 0.51 -0.28
CA ARG A 138 15.19 1.87 -0.24
C ARG A 138 14.20 2.87 0.36
N ALA A 139 12.94 2.83 -0.05
CA ALA A 139 11.88 3.68 0.52
C ALA A 139 11.77 3.54 2.04
N ILE A 140 11.75 2.29 2.54
CA ILE A 140 11.72 2.00 3.97
C ILE A 140 12.95 2.58 4.65
N SER A 141 14.14 2.28 4.14
CA SER A 141 15.40 2.75 4.72
C SER A 141 15.46 4.28 4.87
N GLY A 142 14.87 5.02 3.93
CA GLY A 142 14.78 6.48 3.96
C GLY A 142 13.91 7.05 5.09
N LYS A 143 13.08 6.23 5.73
CA LYS A 143 12.24 6.60 6.89
C LYS A 143 12.73 6.00 8.20
N LEU A 144 13.82 5.22 8.18
CA LEU A 144 14.41 4.64 9.38
C LEU A 144 15.25 5.67 10.14
N ASN A 145 15.02 5.76 11.43
CA ASN A 145 15.77 6.56 12.39
C ASN A 145 15.77 5.85 13.76
N LYS A 146 16.38 6.49 14.77
CA LYS A 146 16.49 5.93 16.14
C LYS A 146 15.14 5.51 16.74
N ASN A 147 14.05 6.17 16.35
CA ASN A 147 12.70 5.93 16.88
C ASN A 147 11.90 4.92 16.06
N THR A 148 12.17 4.80 14.75
CA THR A 148 11.40 3.93 13.84
C THR A 148 12.05 2.56 13.62
N ILE A 149 13.36 2.42 13.84
CA ILE A 149 14.06 1.14 13.62
C ILE A 149 13.61 0.03 14.59
N SER A 150 13.35 0.38 15.86
CA SER A 150 12.96 -0.57 16.89
C SER A 150 11.54 -1.09 16.71
N VAL A 151 10.66 -0.33 16.05
CA VAL A 151 9.30 -0.77 15.75
C VAL A 151 9.22 -1.61 14.49
N LEU A 152 10.07 -1.33 13.49
CA LEU A 152 10.18 -2.17 12.30
C LEU A 152 10.85 -3.52 12.63
N VAL A 153 12.01 -3.50 13.28
CA VAL A 153 12.75 -4.74 13.60
C VAL A 153 12.36 -5.20 14.99
N LYS A 154 11.40 -6.11 15.07
CA LYS A 154 11.08 -6.80 16.33
C LYS A 154 12.22 -7.74 16.68
N THR A 155 13.11 -7.33 17.57
CA THR A 155 14.05 -8.25 18.22
C THR A 155 13.23 -9.22 19.06
N ARG A 156 13.20 -10.49 18.65
CA ARG A 156 12.75 -11.56 19.55
C ARG A 156 13.80 -11.67 20.64
N ASN A 157 13.48 -11.21 21.85
CA ASN A 157 14.23 -11.58 23.05
C ASN A 157 13.99 -13.05 23.37
#